data_AF-A0AAX1N6N7-F1
#
_entry.id   AF-A0AAX1N6N7-F1
#
_cell.length_a   1.000
_cell.length_b   1.000
_cell.length_c   1.000
_cell.angle_alpha   90.00
_cell.angle_beta   90.00
_cell.angle_gamma   90.00
#
_symmetry.space_group_name_H-M   'P 1'
#
loop_
_entity.id
_entity.type
_entity.pdbx_description
1 polymer ?
#
loop_
_entity_poly.entity_id
_entity_poly.type
_entity_poly.pdbx_seq_one_letter_code
_entity_poly.pdbx_strand_id
1 'polypeptide(L)'
;MENSLKSLASELLTLEVNTIFKENTTGAKMPVNKRVALRDIIERYRKVLLEYDVAVKAPVTSPQTDKNGFEKTVLQCTGAGEYSFIEVKHAAVKGKNYYEELQSKMQSDEELEFLKNRIQMLYRIERQSSGMIGLFKNQRLKYASEIKSRKEGFAEEFDKGGVNDVLNPFPSQMKSHAWNNDITLQEMNTVPNLELDTDQITAIRKAWELGTQQVLLQTVVQIDGDVTSYLTPKFVHLPPELRNMVMNFHQSSTNEATAHWSSLFKVLADLTGQAFSSLFGKK
;
A
#
# COMPACT_ATOMS: atom_id res chain seq x y z
N MET A 1 -11.67 22.03 -1.76
CA MET A 1 -10.40 22.74 -1.50
C MET A 1 -10.11 22.82 0.01
N GLU A 2 -11.04 23.35 0.82
CA GLU A 2 -10.87 23.50 2.27
C GLU A 2 -10.61 22.17 3.03
N ASN A 3 -11.30 21.08 2.65
CA ASN A 3 -11.12 19.77 3.28
C ASN A 3 -9.76 19.12 2.94
N SER A 4 -9.22 19.37 1.74
CA SER A 4 -7.90 18.87 1.32
C SER A 4 -6.77 19.65 1.99
N LEU A 5 -6.96 20.94 2.24
CA LEU A 5 -6.01 21.74 3.03
C LEU A 5 -5.98 21.30 4.51
N LYS A 6 -7.15 21.00 5.11
CA LYS A 6 -7.24 20.49 6.47
C LYS A 6 -6.60 19.09 6.61
N SER A 7 -6.77 18.20 5.64
CA SER A 7 -6.11 16.88 5.65
C SER A 7 -4.61 16.98 5.44
N LEU A 8 -4.15 17.80 4.48
CA LEU A 8 -2.72 18.06 4.26
C LEU A 8 -2.05 18.68 5.49
N ALA A 9 -2.73 19.63 6.16
CA ALA A 9 -2.25 20.18 7.41
C ALA A 9 -2.13 19.06 8.46
N SER A 10 -3.18 18.26 8.69
CA SER A 10 -3.12 17.16 9.66
C SER A 10 -2.00 16.14 9.38
N GLU A 11 -1.69 15.85 8.12
CA GLU A 11 -0.58 14.97 7.75
C GLU A 11 0.79 15.62 7.94
N LEU A 12 0.92 16.93 7.72
CA LEU A 12 2.15 17.70 7.99
C LEU A 12 2.47 17.81 9.49
N LEU A 13 1.43 17.70 10.34
CA LEU A 13 1.52 17.78 11.79
C LEU A 13 1.97 16.47 12.47
N THR A 14 2.20 15.42 11.68
CA THR A 14 2.63 14.12 12.18
C THR A 14 3.92 13.70 11.46
N LEU A 15 4.97 13.43 12.23
CA LEU A 15 6.20 12.82 11.72
C LEU A 15 6.23 11.35 12.11
N GLU A 16 6.34 10.47 11.13
CA GLU A 16 6.46 9.02 11.33
C GLU A 16 7.82 8.54 10.83
N VAL A 17 8.61 7.94 11.73
CA VAL A 17 9.92 7.38 11.44
C VAL A 17 9.85 5.87 11.62
N ASN A 18 10.10 5.13 10.53
CA ASN A 18 10.08 3.67 10.52
C ASN A 18 11.48 3.11 10.30
N THR A 19 11.90 2.19 11.16
CA THR A 19 13.07 1.35 10.89
C THR A 19 12.62 -0.01 10.41
N ILE A 20 13.02 -0.33 9.19
CA ILE A 20 12.56 -1.49 8.46
C ILE A 20 13.71 -2.46 8.28
N PHE A 21 13.45 -3.73 8.55
CA PHE A 21 14.36 -4.80 8.20
C PHE A 21 13.96 -5.39 6.84
N LYS A 22 14.90 -5.33 5.89
CA LYS A 22 14.72 -5.85 4.54
C LYS A 22 15.88 -6.76 4.20
N GLU A 23 15.60 -8.05 4.07
CA GLU A 23 16.62 -9.10 3.86
C GLU A 23 17.30 -8.99 2.48
N ASN A 24 16.60 -8.43 1.49
CA ASN A 24 17.10 -8.28 0.12
C ASN A 24 16.95 -6.81 -0.33
N THR A 25 17.94 -5.97 -0.01
CA THR A 25 17.99 -4.56 -0.43
C THR A 25 18.79 -4.40 -1.72
N THR A 26 18.10 -4.31 -2.85
CA THR A 26 18.60 -3.45 -3.92
C THR A 26 18.10 -2.05 -3.56
N GLY A 27 18.98 -1.05 -3.37
CA GLY A 27 18.61 0.35 -3.02
C GLY A 27 17.81 1.09 -4.12
N ALA A 28 16.97 0.37 -4.85
CA ALA A 28 16.10 0.86 -5.89
C ALA A 28 15.11 1.86 -5.30
N LYS A 29 14.90 2.95 -6.03
CA LYS A 29 13.84 3.92 -5.77
C LYS A 29 12.58 3.47 -6.50
N MET A 30 11.41 3.91 -6.02
CA MET A 30 10.15 3.68 -6.72
C MET A 30 10.27 4.14 -8.20
N PRO A 31 9.82 3.32 -9.17
CA PRO A 31 9.84 3.70 -10.58
C PRO A 31 9.16 5.04 -10.87
N VAL A 32 9.71 5.80 -11.82
CA VAL A 32 9.12 7.05 -12.31
C VAL A 32 7.76 6.76 -12.97
N ASN A 33 7.69 5.68 -13.77
CA ASN A 33 6.44 5.18 -14.33
C ASN A 33 5.57 4.56 -13.24
N LYS A 34 4.42 5.17 -12.96
CA LYS A 34 3.53 4.78 -11.85
C LYS A 34 2.80 3.47 -12.15
N ARG A 35 2.62 3.13 -13.43
CA ARG A 35 2.09 1.83 -13.86
C ARG A 35 3.00 0.68 -13.46
N VAL A 36 4.31 0.87 -13.63
CA VAL A 36 5.33 -0.10 -13.21
C VAL A 36 5.35 -0.21 -11.68
N ALA A 37 5.27 0.91 -10.96
CA ALA A 37 5.21 0.90 -9.50
C ALA A 37 3.99 0.11 -8.98
N LEU A 38 2.80 0.30 -9.57
CA LEU A 38 1.59 -0.48 -9.25
C LEU A 38 1.78 -1.97 -9.53
N ARG A 39 2.47 -2.32 -10.62
CA ARG A 39 2.82 -3.70 -10.94
C ARG A 39 3.75 -4.32 -9.90
N ASP A 40 4.80 -3.61 -9.50
CA ASP A 40 5.72 -4.10 -8.45
C ASP A 40 5.01 -4.30 -7.11
N ILE A 41 4.04 -3.44 -6.78
CA ILE A 41 3.23 -3.57 -5.57
C ILE A 41 2.39 -4.85 -5.64
N ILE A 42 1.59 -5.03 -6.70
CA ILE A 42 0.69 -6.18 -6.79
C ILE A 42 1.46 -7.50 -6.85
N GLU A 43 2.59 -7.55 -7.57
CA GLU A 43 3.43 -8.76 -7.64
C GLU A 43 4.00 -9.14 -6.28
N ARG A 44 4.37 -8.15 -5.45
CA ARG A 44 4.79 -8.41 -4.07
C ARG A 44 3.65 -8.92 -3.20
N TYR A 45 2.44 -8.40 -3.36
CA TYR A 45 1.27 -8.94 -2.63
C TYR A 45 0.95 -10.37 -3.05
N ARG A 46 0.94 -10.65 -4.36
CA ARG A 46 0.75 -12.01 -4.90
C ARG A 46 1.80 -12.95 -4.32
N LYS A 47 3.07 -12.56 -4.33
CA LYS A 47 4.16 -13.35 -3.76
C LYS A 47 3.92 -13.68 -2.28
N VAL A 48 3.56 -12.70 -1.46
CA VAL A 48 3.24 -12.94 -0.03
C VAL A 48 2.06 -13.89 0.13
N LEU A 49 0.98 -13.73 -0.65
CA LEU A 49 -0.19 -14.60 -0.58
C LEU A 49 0.13 -16.05 -0.96
N LEU A 50 1.01 -16.26 -1.94
CA LEU A 50 1.52 -17.58 -2.33
C LEU A 50 2.43 -18.17 -1.24
N GLU A 51 3.36 -17.39 -0.69
CA GLU A 51 4.26 -17.81 0.40
C GLU A 51 3.50 -18.16 1.68
N TYR A 52 2.40 -17.47 1.94
CA TYR A 52 1.52 -17.75 3.06
C TYR A 52 0.52 -18.86 2.76
N ASP A 53 0.61 -19.51 1.60
CA ASP A 53 -0.24 -20.64 1.22
C ASP A 53 -1.75 -20.36 1.27
N VAL A 54 -2.15 -19.08 1.18
CA VAL A 54 -3.56 -18.66 1.17
C VAL A 54 -4.10 -18.47 -0.25
N ALA A 55 -3.22 -18.53 -1.24
CA ALA A 55 -3.54 -18.38 -2.65
C ALA A 55 -2.72 -19.33 -3.53
N VAL A 56 -3.19 -19.54 -4.76
CA VAL A 56 -2.51 -20.29 -5.82
C VAL A 56 -2.60 -19.54 -7.14
N LYS A 57 -1.58 -19.67 -7.99
CA LYS A 57 -1.55 -19.01 -9.30
C LYS A 57 -2.34 -19.83 -10.33
N ALA A 58 -3.20 -19.19 -11.10
CA ALA A 58 -3.88 -19.82 -12.23
C ALA A 58 -2.89 -20.19 -13.37
N PRO A 59 -3.23 -21.16 -14.23
CA PRO A 59 -4.42 -22.01 -14.19
C PRO A 59 -4.32 -23.13 -13.14
N VAL A 60 -5.44 -23.52 -12.56
CA VAL A 60 -5.56 -24.71 -11.70
C VAL A 60 -6.67 -25.61 -12.23
N THR A 61 -6.46 -26.93 -12.18
CA THR A 61 -7.42 -27.92 -12.71
C THR A 61 -8.45 -28.36 -11.68
N SER A 62 -8.20 -28.12 -10.39
CA SER A 62 -9.09 -28.45 -9.29
C SER A 62 -8.88 -27.48 -8.12
N PRO A 63 -9.90 -27.27 -7.25
CA PRO A 63 -9.75 -26.50 -6.03
C PRO A 63 -8.56 -27.00 -5.21
N GLN A 64 -7.70 -26.08 -4.80
CA GLN A 64 -6.52 -26.39 -3.99
C GLN A 64 -6.84 -26.12 -2.53
N THR A 65 -6.82 -27.15 -1.70
CA THR A 65 -7.03 -27.02 -0.25
C THR A 65 -5.76 -27.32 0.52
N ASP A 66 -5.59 -26.69 1.67
CA ASP A 66 -4.54 -27.08 2.60
C ASP A 66 -4.96 -28.25 3.51
N LYS A 67 -4.09 -28.64 4.44
CA LYS A 67 -4.32 -29.75 5.39
C LYS A 67 -5.52 -29.54 6.33
N ASN A 68 -5.98 -28.31 6.52
CA ASN A 68 -7.10 -27.96 7.37
C ASN A 68 -8.40 -27.76 6.55
N GLY A 69 -8.38 -28.06 5.25
CA GLY A 69 -9.53 -27.87 4.36
C GLY A 69 -9.71 -26.42 3.91
N PHE A 70 -8.73 -25.54 4.12
CA PHE A 70 -8.80 -24.17 3.63
C PHE A 70 -8.64 -24.16 2.11
N GLU A 71 -9.68 -23.77 1.40
CA GLU A 71 -9.65 -23.59 -0.05
C GLU A 71 -8.89 -22.30 -0.43
N LYS A 72 -7.79 -22.45 -1.16
CA LYS A 72 -6.91 -21.34 -1.54
C LYS A 72 -7.55 -20.48 -2.63
N THR A 73 -7.35 -19.17 -2.55
CA THR A 73 -7.83 -18.26 -3.60
C THR A 73 -7.01 -18.43 -4.87
N VAL A 74 -7.68 -18.62 -6.00
CA VAL A 74 -7.03 -18.70 -7.31
C VAL A 74 -6.78 -17.29 -7.84
N LEU A 75 -5.52 -16.94 -8.08
CA LEU A 75 -5.09 -15.67 -8.65
C LEU A 75 -5.06 -15.78 -10.18
N GLN A 76 -6.06 -15.20 -10.83
CA GLN A 76 -6.28 -15.22 -12.27
C GLN A 76 -5.81 -13.94 -12.95
N CYS A 77 -5.91 -12.80 -12.27
CA CYS A 77 -5.55 -11.51 -12.84
C CYS A 77 -4.03 -11.41 -13.03
N THR A 78 -3.59 -10.96 -14.20
CA THR A 78 -2.15 -10.81 -14.52
C THR A 78 -1.70 -9.35 -14.61
N GLY A 79 -2.64 -8.41 -14.72
CA GLY A 79 -2.37 -6.98 -14.71
C GLY A 79 -2.10 -6.43 -13.32
N ALA A 80 -2.23 -5.10 -13.21
CA ALA A 80 -2.08 -4.36 -11.97
C ALA A 80 -3.16 -3.28 -11.84
N GLY A 81 -4.36 -3.57 -12.37
CA GLY A 81 -5.53 -2.70 -12.34
C GLY A 81 -6.49 -3.00 -11.19
N GLU A 82 -7.67 -2.39 -11.22
CA GLU A 82 -8.68 -2.48 -10.16
C GLU A 82 -8.95 -3.93 -9.71
N TYR A 83 -9.29 -4.82 -10.65
CA TYR A 83 -9.62 -6.20 -10.32
C TYR A 83 -8.44 -7.02 -9.80
N SER A 84 -7.21 -6.71 -10.24
CA SER A 84 -6.03 -7.33 -9.64
C SER A 84 -5.92 -7.00 -8.16
N PHE A 85 -6.21 -5.76 -7.77
CA PHE A 85 -6.24 -5.35 -6.36
C PHE A 85 -7.45 -5.90 -5.60
N ILE A 86 -8.61 -6.07 -6.24
CA ILE A 86 -9.77 -6.75 -5.64
C ILE A 86 -9.42 -8.22 -5.34
N GLU A 87 -8.80 -8.91 -6.29
CA GLU A 87 -8.42 -10.32 -6.17
C GLU A 87 -7.46 -10.55 -4.99
N VAL A 88 -6.37 -9.78 -4.92
CA VAL A 88 -5.41 -9.92 -3.79
C VAL A 88 -6.03 -9.47 -2.46
N LYS A 89 -6.92 -8.47 -2.47
CA LYS A 89 -7.66 -8.07 -1.27
C LYS A 89 -8.53 -9.24 -0.77
N HIS A 90 -9.27 -9.87 -1.68
CA HIS A 90 -10.14 -10.98 -1.34
C HIS A 90 -9.34 -12.17 -0.78
N ALA A 91 -8.22 -12.52 -1.43
CA ALA A 91 -7.30 -13.54 -0.93
C ALA A 91 -6.76 -13.19 0.47
N ALA A 92 -6.37 -11.93 0.69
CA ALA A 92 -5.87 -11.46 1.97
C ALA A 92 -6.92 -11.54 3.08
N VAL A 93 -8.17 -11.12 2.80
CA VAL A 93 -9.29 -11.23 3.76
C VAL A 93 -9.56 -12.68 4.10
N LYS A 94 -9.68 -13.55 3.10
CA LYS A 94 -9.95 -14.99 3.29
C LYS A 94 -8.84 -15.65 4.12
N GLY A 95 -7.58 -15.38 3.77
CA GLY A 95 -6.42 -15.89 4.49
C GLY A 95 -6.28 -15.35 5.91
N LYS A 96 -6.61 -14.07 6.13
CA LYS A 96 -6.58 -13.44 7.46
C LYS A 96 -7.58 -14.11 8.39
N ASN A 97 -8.84 -14.23 7.97
CA ASN A 97 -9.89 -14.88 8.76
C ASN A 97 -9.52 -16.34 9.07
N TYR A 98 -8.98 -17.06 8.09
CA TYR A 98 -8.48 -18.42 8.29
C TYR A 98 -7.39 -18.51 9.36
N TYR A 99 -6.40 -17.61 9.32
CA TYR A 99 -5.35 -17.61 10.33
C TYR A 99 -5.83 -17.16 11.71
N GLU A 100 -6.78 -16.24 11.80
CA GLU A 100 -7.43 -15.86 13.05
C GLU A 100 -8.14 -17.07 13.70
N GLU A 101 -8.85 -17.88 12.91
CA GLU A 101 -9.47 -19.11 13.40
C GLU A 101 -8.44 -20.15 13.87
N LEU A 102 -7.30 -20.25 13.18
CA LEU A 102 -6.21 -21.16 13.56
C LEU A 102 -5.50 -20.78 14.85
N GLN A 103 -5.52 -19.50 15.28
CA GLN A 103 -4.81 -19.07 16.50
C GLN A 103 -5.21 -19.88 17.73
N SER A 104 -6.50 -20.21 17.85
CA SER A 104 -7.05 -21.02 18.95
C SER A 104 -6.48 -22.44 19.03
N LYS A 105 -5.83 -22.93 17.97
CA LYS A 105 -5.30 -24.28 17.84
C LYS A 105 -3.79 -24.36 18.04
N MET A 106 -3.10 -23.22 18.22
CA MET A 106 -1.65 -23.20 18.41
C MET A 106 -1.29 -23.63 19.83
N GLN A 107 -0.23 -24.42 19.98
CA GLN A 107 0.19 -24.97 21.27
C GLN A 107 1.41 -24.25 21.86
N SER A 108 2.17 -23.52 21.03
CA SER A 108 3.33 -22.76 21.46
C SER A 108 3.20 -21.26 21.18
N ASP A 109 3.85 -20.46 22.02
CA ASP A 109 3.93 -19.00 21.85
C ASP A 109 4.63 -18.62 20.53
N GLU A 110 5.59 -19.44 20.08
CA GLU A 110 6.31 -19.24 18.83
C GLU A 110 5.38 -19.40 17.61
N GLU A 111 4.56 -20.45 17.57
CA GLU A 111 3.57 -20.67 16.52
C GLU A 111 2.50 -19.56 16.51
N LEU A 112 2.05 -19.14 17.69
CA LEU A 112 1.08 -18.06 17.82
C LEU A 112 1.64 -16.73 17.30
N GLU A 113 2.89 -16.40 17.64
CA GLU A 113 3.57 -15.21 17.15
C GLU A 113 3.79 -15.26 15.64
N PHE A 114 4.16 -16.42 15.10
CA PHE A 114 4.27 -16.63 13.66
C PHE A 114 2.96 -16.36 12.93
N LEU A 115 1.82 -16.87 13.44
CA LEU A 115 0.50 -16.60 12.88
C LEU A 115 0.11 -15.12 13.00
N LYS A 116 0.36 -14.47 14.15
CA LYS A 116 0.08 -13.04 14.33
C LYS A 116 0.80 -12.19 13.30
N ASN A 117 2.07 -12.48 13.02
CA ASN A 117 2.84 -11.79 11.99
C ASN A 117 2.24 -11.96 10.59
N ARG A 118 1.75 -13.16 10.24
CA ARG A 118 1.04 -13.41 8.98
C ARG A 118 -0.26 -12.61 8.90
N ILE A 119 -1.08 -12.66 9.94
CA ILE A 119 -2.35 -11.92 10.03
C ILE A 119 -2.13 -10.42 9.84
N GLN A 120 -1.14 -9.84 10.52
CA GLN A 120 -0.80 -8.41 10.38
C GLN A 120 -0.39 -8.04 8.95
N MET A 121 0.39 -8.89 8.29
CA MET A 121 0.78 -8.66 6.89
C MET A 121 -0.42 -8.77 5.94
N LEU A 122 -1.31 -9.76 6.13
CA LEU A 122 -2.53 -9.89 5.33
C LEU A 122 -3.49 -8.71 5.54
N TYR A 123 -3.65 -8.25 6.78
CA TYR A 123 -4.41 -7.04 7.09
C TYR A 123 -3.84 -5.80 6.39
N ARG A 124 -2.51 -5.68 6.31
CA ARG A 124 -1.86 -4.59 5.57
C ARG A 124 -2.14 -4.67 4.07
N ILE A 125 -2.01 -5.85 3.47
CA ILE A 125 -2.33 -6.09 2.05
C ILE A 125 -3.80 -5.72 1.78
N GLU A 126 -4.73 -6.14 2.64
CA GLU A 126 -6.16 -5.80 2.55
C GLU A 126 -6.38 -4.28 2.54
N ARG A 127 -5.81 -3.56 3.52
CA ARG A 127 -5.98 -2.11 3.68
C ARG A 127 -5.39 -1.34 2.49
N GLN A 128 -4.16 -1.69 2.10
CA GLN A 128 -3.48 -1.01 0.99
C GLN A 128 -4.16 -1.29 -0.35
N SER A 129 -4.59 -2.54 -0.58
CA SER A 129 -5.36 -2.88 -1.78
C SER A 129 -6.70 -2.14 -1.83
N SER A 130 -7.37 -1.95 -0.69
CA SER A 130 -8.57 -1.11 -0.60
C SER A 130 -8.32 0.33 -1.05
N GLY A 131 -7.18 0.91 -0.67
CA GLY A 131 -6.76 2.23 -1.14
C GLY A 131 -6.54 2.28 -2.66
N MET A 132 -5.87 1.28 -3.24
CA MET A 132 -5.65 1.19 -4.69
C MET A 132 -6.97 1.00 -5.46
N ILE A 133 -7.90 0.20 -4.94
CA ILE A 133 -9.25 0.07 -5.52
C ILE A 133 -9.95 1.43 -5.52
N GLY A 134 -9.88 2.18 -4.41
CA GLY A 134 -10.43 3.54 -4.33
C GLY A 134 -9.83 4.49 -5.36
N LEU A 135 -8.50 4.41 -5.56
CA LEU A 135 -7.80 5.17 -6.60
C LEU A 135 -8.39 4.89 -7.99
N PHE A 136 -8.52 3.62 -8.39
CA PHE A 136 -9.06 3.28 -9.71
C PHE A 136 -10.54 3.66 -9.87
N LYS A 137 -11.35 3.51 -8.82
CA LYS A 137 -12.74 3.99 -8.83
C LYS A 137 -12.83 5.50 -9.04
N ASN A 138 -11.97 6.27 -8.38
CA ASN A 138 -11.91 7.72 -8.57
C ASN A 138 -11.48 8.08 -9.99
N GLN A 139 -10.49 7.39 -10.56
CA GLN A 139 -10.11 7.59 -11.96
C GLN A 139 -11.28 7.27 -12.90
N ARG A 140 -11.96 6.13 -12.71
CA ARG A 140 -13.12 5.75 -13.52
C ARG A 140 -14.23 6.81 -13.49
N LEU A 141 -14.51 7.42 -12.34
CA LEU A 141 -15.49 8.50 -12.22
C LEU A 141 -15.09 9.76 -12.99
N LYS A 142 -13.79 10.12 -13.01
CA LYS A 142 -13.30 11.28 -13.77
C LYS A 142 -13.55 11.13 -15.28
N TYR A 143 -13.51 9.91 -15.79
CA TYR A 143 -13.70 9.61 -17.22
C TYR A 143 -15.07 8.99 -17.55
N ALA A 144 -16.07 9.20 -16.70
CA ALA A 144 -17.37 8.53 -16.85
C ALA A 144 -18.08 8.87 -18.17
N SER A 145 -17.92 10.09 -18.69
CA SER A 145 -18.49 10.50 -19.97
C SER A 145 -17.78 9.84 -21.16
N GLU A 146 -16.45 9.72 -21.13
CA GLU A 146 -15.67 9.01 -22.14
C GLU A 146 -15.98 7.51 -22.18
N ILE A 147 -16.16 6.90 -21.00
CA ILE A 147 -16.57 5.50 -20.85
C ILE A 147 -17.94 5.28 -21.50
N LYS A 148 -18.94 6.10 -21.17
CA LYS A 148 -20.28 6.06 -21.80
C LYS A 148 -20.23 6.27 -23.31
N SER A 149 -19.25 7.04 -23.78
CA SER A 149 -19.04 7.33 -25.20
C SER A 149 -18.22 6.26 -25.93
N ARG A 150 -17.80 5.19 -25.25
CA ARG A 150 -17.00 4.07 -25.80
C ARG A 150 -15.76 4.52 -26.58
N LYS A 151 -15.09 5.56 -26.08
CA LYS A 151 -13.83 6.03 -26.69
C LYS A 151 -12.75 4.96 -26.53
N GLU A 152 -11.81 4.93 -27.46
CA GLU A 152 -10.60 4.09 -27.34
C GLU A 152 -9.89 4.38 -26.00
N GLY A 153 -9.50 3.34 -25.27
CA GLY A 153 -8.95 3.48 -23.92
C GLY A 153 -9.96 3.36 -22.77
N PHE A 154 -11.26 3.22 -23.07
CA PHE A 154 -12.35 3.19 -22.09
C PHE A 154 -13.36 2.05 -22.40
N ALA A 155 -13.57 1.11 -21.47
CA ALA A 155 -14.55 0.03 -21.62
C ALA A 155 -15.77 0.22 -20.69
N GLU A 156 -16.99 0.15 -21.26
CA GLU A 156 -18.29 0.37 -20.56
C GLU A 156 -18.81 -0.87 -19.81
N GLU A 157 -18.29 -2.06 -20.11
CA GLU A 157 -18.84 -3.37 -19.71
C GLU A 157 -18.97 -3.61 -18.18
N PHE A 158 -18.53 -2.67 -17.35
CA PHE A 158 -18.40 -2.80 -15.89
C PHE A 158 -19.22 -1.81 -15.06
N ASP A 159 -20.10 -1.01 -15.69
CA ASP A 159 -20.93 -0.01 -15.00
C ASP A 159 -22.16 -0.61 -14.29
N LYS A 160 -22.52 -1.87 -14.60
CA LYS A 160 -23.63 -2.60 -13.96
C LYS A 160 -23.15 -3.37 -12.73
N GLY A 161 -22.65 -2.65 -11.72
CA GLY A 161 -22.19 -3.23 -10.45
C GLY A 161 -22.98 -4.47 -10.03
N GLY A 162 -22.34 -5.64 -10.06
CA GLY A 162 -23.00 -6.90 -9.78
C GLY A 162 -22.04 -8.07 -9.93
N VAL A 163 -21.78 -8.74 -8.81
CA VAL A 163 -21.00 -9.97 -8.66
C VAL A 163 -21.72 -11.18 -9.31
N ASN A 164 -22.50 -10.97 -10.36
CA ASN A 164 -23.35 -11.99 -10.99
C ASN A 164 -23.18 -12.04 -12.51
N ASP A 165 -21.93 -12.14 -12.98
CA ASP A 165 -21.69 -12.74 -14.28
C ASP A 165 -21.06 -14.11 -14.07
N VAL A 166 -21.77 -15.16 -14.49
CA VAL A 166 -21.48 -16.57 -14.23
C VAL A 166 -20.21 -17.05 -14.97
N LEU A 167 -19.45 -16.12 -15.58
CA LEU A 167 -18.29 -16.45 -16.41
C LEU A 167 -16.95 -15.83 -15.96
N ASN A 168 -16.90 -14.82 -15.08
CA ASN A 168 -15.66 -14.40 -14.40
C ASN A 168 -15.95 -13.39 -13.26
N PRO A 169 -15.58 -13.66 -11.99
CA PRO A 169 -15.72 -12.65 -10.92
C PRO A 169 -14.83 -11.41 -11.11
N PHE A 170 -13.81 -11.51 -11.98
CA PHE A 170 -12.84 -10.47 -12.29
C PHE A 170 -12.72 -10.28 -13.80
N PRO A 171 -13.67 -9.59 -14.44
CA PRO A 171 -13.61 -9.42 -15.88
C PRO A 171 -12.39 -8.58 -16.28
N SER A 172 -11.75 -8.98 -17.37
CA SER A 172 -10.58 -8.26 -17.91
C SER A 172 -10.95 -6.82 -18.23
N GLN A 173 -10.16 -5.88 -17.74
CA GLN A 173 -10.24 -4.47 -18.07
C GLN A 173 -9.16 -4.08 -19.09
N MET A 174 -8.65 -5.06 -19.86
CA MET A 174 -7.81 -4.79 -21.02
C MET A 174 -8.52 -3.79 -21.93
N LYS A 175 -7.77 -2.81 -22.44
CA LYS A 175 -8.23 -1.59 -23.15
C LYS A 175 -8.71 -0.44 -22.27
N SER A 176 -8.99 -0.61 -20.96
CA SER A 176 -9.31 0.51 -20.05
C SER A 176 -8.06 1.28 -19.55
N HIS A 177 -6.98 1.27 -20.33
CA HIS A 177 -5.67 1.72 -19.91
C HIS A 177 -5.62 3.22 -19.57
N ALA A 178 -6.57 4.03 -20.05
CA ALA A 178 -6.62 5.47 -19.75
C ALA A 178 -6.83 5.76 -18.25
N TRP A 179 -7.64 4.95 -17.57
CA TRP A 179 -7.98 5.14 -16.14
C TRP A 179 -7.55 3.97 -15.25
N ASN A 180 -7.15 2.85 -15.86
CA ASN A 180 -6.79 1.61 -15.18
C ASN A 180 -5.37 1.15 -15.54
N ASN A 181 -4.88 0.12 -14.86
CA ASN A 181 -3.58 -0.50 -15.12
C ASN A 181 -3.64 -2.01 -15.34
N ASP A 182 -4.77 -2.49 -15.87
CA ASP A 182 -4.94 -3.88 -16.31
C ASP A 182 -4.39 -4.06 -17.74
N ILE A 183 -3.06 -3.95 -17.84
CA ILE A 183 -2.28 -4.05 -19.07
C ILE A 183 -0.99 -4.83 -18.81
N THR A 184 -0.35 -5.32 -19.87
CA THR A 184 0.93 -6.03 -19.79
C THR A 184 2.09 -5.08 -19.51
N LEU A 185 3.23 -5.62 -19.04
CA LEU A 185 4.46 -4.84 -18.85
C LEU A 185 4.91 -4.13 -20.13
N GLN A 186 4.78 -4.80 -21.28
CA GLN A 186 5.16 -4.25 -22.56
C GLN A 186 4.32 -3.00 -22.87
N GLU A 187 3.00 -3.09 -22.68
CA GLU A 187 2.08 -1.98 -22.88
C GLU A 187 2.32 -0.82 -21.91
N MET A 188 2.73 -1.08 -20.67
CA MET A 188 3.03 -0.03 -19.67
C MET A 188 4.11 0.96 -20.13
N ASN A 189 4.99 0.55 -21.07
CA ASN A 189 6.03 1.40 -21.63
C ASN A 189 5.57 2.18 -22.87
N THR A 190 4.46 1.79 -23.48
CA THR A 190 3.95 2.40 -24.72
C THR A 190 2.73 3.29 -24.49
N VAL A 191 1.99 3.08 -23.41
CA VAL A 191 0.82 3.92 -23.06
C VAL A 191 1.21 5.10 -22.16
N PRO A 192 0.49 6.24 -22.24
CA PRO A 192 0.68 7.36 -21.31
C PRO A 192 0.53 6.91 -19.85
N ASN A 193 1.29 7.54 -18.95
CA ASN A 193 1.19 7.28 -17.52
C ASN A 193 -0.19 7.71 -16.98
N LEU A 194 -0.60 7.15 -15.84
CA LEU A 194 -1.86 7.54 -15.21
C LEU A 194 -1.80 8.98 -14.69
N GLU A 195 -2.84 9.76 -14.93
CA GLU A 195 -3.03 11.10 -14.38
C GLU A 195 -3.48 11.01 -12.92
N LEU A 196 -2.49 10.93 -12.02
CA LEU A 196 -2.70 10.77 -10.58
C LEU A 196 -2.47 12.08 -9.82
N ASP A 197 -3.30 12.33 -8.82
CA ASP A 197 -3.09 13.44 -7.88
C ASP A 197 -2.01 13.11 -6.83
N THR A 198 -1.61 14.13 -6.06
CA THR A 198 -0.54 14.03 -5.07
C THR A 198 -0.84 12.97 -4.00
N ASP A 199 -2.09 12.86 -3.57
CA ASP A 199 -2.50 11.92 -2.51
C ASP A 199 -2.42 10.48 -3.04
N GLN A 200 -2.86 10.25 -4.28
CA GLN A 200 -2.73 8.98 -4.98
C GLN A 200 -1.26 8.58 -5.18
N ILE A 201 -0.40 9.51 -5.59
CA ILE A 201 1.04 9.25 -5.75
C ILE A 201 1.67 8.90 -4.40
N THR A 202 1.27 9.58 -3.33
CA THR A 202 1.75 9.33 -1.97
C THR A 202 1.32 7.95 -1.48
N ALA A 203 0.06 7.55 -1.73
CA ALA A 203 -0.44 6.22 -1.41
C ALA A 203 0.34 5.12 -2.13
N ILE A 204 0.62 5.28 -3.44
CA ILE A 204 1.45 4.35 -4.22
C ILE A 204 2.86 4.28 -3.64
N ARG A 205 3.48 5.41 -3.31
CA ARG A 205 4.82 5.44 -2.72
C ARG A 205 4.86 4.70 -1.39
N LYS A 206 3.91 4.97 -0.48
CA LYS A 206 3.81 4.28 0.82
C LYS A 206 3.67 2.76 0.64
N ALA A 207 2.79 2.32 -0.26
CA ALA A 207 2.63 0.91 -0.58
C ALA A 207 3.89 0.29 -1.21
N TRP A 208 4.58 1.04 -2.07
CA TRP A 208 5.80 0.55 -2.72
C TRP A 208 6.98 0.42 -1.75
N GLU A 209 7.16 1.37 -0.84
CA GLU A 209 8.27 1.36 0.12
C GLU A 209 8.04 0.31 1.23
N LEU A 210 6.83 0.28 1.80
CA LEU A 210 6.56 -0.41 3.08
C LEU A 210 5.56 -1.58 2.97
N GLY A 211 4.88 -1.75 1.83
CA GLY A 211 3.67 -2.55 1.76
C GLY A 211 3.81 -4.01 2.16
N THR A 212 5.00 -4.59 1.96
CA THR A 212 5.33 -5.96 2.37
C THR A 212 6.53 -6.06 3.31
N GLN A 213 6.98 -4.93 3.84
CA GLN A 213 8.19 -4.90 4.66
C GLN A 213 7.91 -5.09 6.14
N GLN A 214 8.84 -5.69 6.87
CA GLN A 214 8.74 -5.82 8.32
C GLN A 214 9.34 -4.58 9.00
N VAL A 215 8.48 -3.85 9.70
CA VAL A 215 8.89 -2.71 10.54
C VAL A 215 9.38 -3.27 11.86
N LEU A 216 10.60 -2.92 12.28
CA LEU A 216 11.15 -3.34 13.57
C LEU A 216 10.80 -2.34 14.68
N LEU A 217 10.95 -1.06 14.37
CA LEU A 217 10.74 0.08 15.25
C LEU A 217 9.96 1.16 14.51
N GLN A 218 9.05 1.82 15.20
CA GLN A 218 8.33 2.98 14.67
C GLN A 218 8.22 4.04 15.76
N THR A 219 8.56 5.28 15.43
CA THR A 219 8.29 6.45 16.28
C THR A 219 7.34 7.38 15.53
N VAL A 220 6.28 7.79 16.22
CA VAL A 220 5.33 8.81 15.77
C VAL A 220 5.49 10.02 16.68
N VAL A 221 5.75 11.18 16.08
CA VAL A 221 5.81 12.49 16.75
C VAL A 221 4.64 13.33 16.25
N GLN A 222 3.81 13.79 17.18
CA GLN A 222 2.67 14.65 16.91
C GLN A 222 2.99 16.10 17.30
N ILE A 223 2.32 17.08 16.69
CA ILE A 223 2.58 18.51 16.94
C ILE A 223 2.31 18.95 18.39
N ASP A 224 1.42 18.27 19.10
CA ASP A 224 1.16 18.50 20.52
C ASP A 224 2.32 18.06 21.42
N GLY A 225 3.34 17.43 20.85
CA GLY A 225 4.55 17.00 21.55
C GLY A 225 4.50 15.52 21.97
N ASP A 226 3.41 14.82 21.68
CA ASP A 226 3.31 13.40 21.99
C ASP A 226 4.24 12.58 21.10
N VAL A 227 5.11 11.80 21.75
CA VAL A 227 6.05 10.88 21.10
C VAL A 227 5.70 9.47 21.51
N THR A 228 5.21 8.68 20.56
CA THR A 228 4.90 7.26 20.77
C THR A 228 5.88 6.39 20.00
N SER A 229 6.47 5.40 20.67
CA SER A 229 7.37 4.42 20.04
C SER A 229 6.80 3.01 20.16
N TYR A 230 6.81 2.28 19.05
CA TYR A 230 6.35 0.90 18.94
C TYR A 230 7.52 -0.01 18.61
N LEU A 231 7.61 -1.14 19.31
CA LEU A 231 8.60 -2.19 19.09
C LEU A 231 7.88 -3.46 18.64
N THR A 232 8.44 -4.17 17.67
CA THR A 232 7.91 -5.50 17.31
C THR A 232 8.55 -6.61 18.15
N PRO A 233 7.85 -7.74 18.38
CA PRO A 233 8.46 -8.92 19.00
C PRO A 233 9.72 -9.37 18.27
N LYS A 234 9.76 -9.30 16.93
CA LYS A 234 10.96 -9.63 16.15
C LYS A 234 12.18 -8.81 16.57
N PHE A 235 12.01 -7.51 16.84
CA PHE A 235 13.10 -6.67 17.36
C PHE A 235 13.57 -7.11 18.75
N VAL A 236 12.64 -7.47 19.65
CA VAL A 236 12.95 -7.94 21.01
C VAL A 236 13.75 -9.25 20.99
N HIS A 237 13.54 -10.11 20.00
CA HIS A 237 14.27 -11.38 19.86
C HIS A 237 15.61 -11.24 19.12
N LEU A 238 15.98 -10.05 18.64
CA LEU A 238 17.30 -9.85 18.04
C LEU A 238 18.41 -10.04 19.08
N PRO A 239 19.57 -10.59 18.66
CA PRO A 239 20.78 -10.58 19.48
C PRO A 239 21.07 -9.20 20.06
N PRO A 240 21.58 -9.09 21.30
CA PRO A 240 21.79 -7.80 21.97
C PRO A 240 22.58 -6.78 21.13
N GLU A 241 23.62 -7.23 20.42
CA GLU A 241 24.44 -6.37 19.57
C GLU A 241 23.65 -5.78 18.39
N LEU A 242 22.86 -6.61 17.69
CA LEU A 242 22.01 -6.16 16.60
C LEU A 242 20.89 -5.26 17.09
N ARG A 243 20.32 -5.54 18.27
CA ARG A 243 19.32 -4.69 18.89
C ARG A 243 19.85 -3.29 19.16
N ASN A 244 21.06 -3.19 19.73
CA ASN A 244 21.71 -1.91 19.98
C ASN A 244 22.01 -1.16 18.68
N MET A 245 22.49 -1.86 17.64
CA MET A 245 22.71 -1.26 16.32
C MET A 245 21.42 -0.68 15.73
N VAL A 246 20.31 -1.45 15.78
CA VAL A 246 19.00 -1.03 15.26
C VAL A 246 18.46 0.16 16.05
N MET A 247 18.59 0.18 17.39
CA MET A 247 18.19 1.32 18.23
C MET A 247 19.00 2.57 17.91
N ASN A 248 20.32 2.46 17.78
CA ASN A 248 21.19 3.59 17.46
C ASN A 248 20.85 4.16 16.08
N PHE A 249 20.65 3.30 15.09
CA PHE A 249 20.22 3.71 13.76
C PHE A 249 18.86 4.42 13.78
N HIS A 250 17.90 3.86 14.52
CA HIS A 250 16.57 4.46 14.67
C HIS A 250 16.64 5.82 15.35
N GLN A 251 17.38 5.94 16.46
CA GLN A 251 17.56 7.20 17.17
C GLN A 251 18.20 8.26 16.28
N SER A 252 19.23 7.91 15.52
CA SER A 252 19.88 8.83 14.57
C SER A 252 18.88 9.30 13.51
N SER A 253 18.12 8.37 12.93
CA SER A 253 17.10 8.68 11.92
C SER A 253 16.00 9.57 12.47
N THR A 254 15.54 9.32 13.69
CA THR A 254 14.51 10.13 14.37
C THR A 254 15.00 11.53 14.66
N ASN A 255 16.25 11.68 15.12
CA ASN A 255 16.85 12.98 15.36
C ASN A 255 17.01 13.78 14.05
N GLU A 256 17.53 13.15 12.99
CA GLU A 256 17.68 13.76 11.66
C GLU A 256 16.32 14.18 11.07
N ALA A 257 15.32 13.29 11.13
CA ALA A 257 13.98 13.56 10.64
C ALA A 257 13.32 14.73 11.38
N THR A 258 13.45 14.78 12.71
CA THR A 258 12.91 15.87 13.54
C THR A 258 13.63 17.19 13.25
N ALA A 259 14.95 17.17 13.04
CA ALA A 259 15.72 18.35 12.66
C ALA A 259 15.30 18.89 11.29
N HIS A 260 15.15 18.03 10.29
CA HIS A 260 14.65 18.41 8.97
C HIS A 260 13.22 18.95 9.02
N TRP A 261 12.35 18.31 9.79
CA TRP A 261 10.96 18.72 9.98
C TRP A 261 10.89 20.10 10.66
N SER A 262 11.67 20.33 11.72
CA SER A 262 11.80 21.64 12.37
C SER A 262 12.33 22.71 11.42
N SER A 263 13.34 22.39 10.61
CA SER A 263 13.88 23.32 9.60
C SER A 263 12.84 23.72 8.57
N LEU A 264 11.98 22.79 8.13
CA LEU A 264 10.91 23.07 7.18
C LEU A 264 9.87 24.02 7.76
N PHE A 265 9.46 23.81 9.02
CA PHE A 265 8.57 24.74 9.72
C PHE A 265 9.17 26.13 9.91
N LYS A 266 10.47 26.22 10.20
CA LYS A 266 11.18 27.51 10.29
C LYS A 266 11.14 28.25 8.95
N VAL A 267 11.47 27.58 7.85
CA VAL A 267 11.41 28.18 6.50
C VAL A 267 9.99 28.66 6.16
N LEU A 268 8.96 27.87 6.49
CA LEU A 268 7.56 28.28 6.29
C LEU A 268 7.15 29.48 7.15
N ALA A 269 7.59 29.51 8.42
CA ALA A 269 7.34 30.63 9.32
C ALA A 269 8.02 31.91 8.82
N ASP A 270 9.27 31.81 8.35
CA ASP A 270 10.03 32.93 7.81
C ASP A 270 9.38 33.49 6.54
N LEU A 271 8.96 32.63 5.60
CA LEU A 271 8.27 33.06 4.38
C LEU A 271 6.94 33.74 4.69
N THR A 272 6.17 33.21 5.64
CA THR A 272 4.88 33.79 6.06
C THR A 272 5.10 35.13 6.76
N GLY A 273 6.10 35.23 7.64
CA GLY A 273 6.48 36.47 8.33
C GLY A 273 6.94 37.57 7.37
N GLN A 274 7.72 37.22 6.34
CA GLN A 274 8.14 38.14 5.27
C GLN A 274 6.98 38.59 4.37
N ALA A 275 6.08 37.68 4.01
CA ALA A 275 4.88 38.03 3.23
C ALA A 275 3.96 38.97 4.01
N PHE A 276 3.72 38.68 5.29
CA PHE A 276 2.90 39.50 6.17
C PHE A 276 3.54 40.88 6.43
N SER A 277 4.85 40.94 6.68
CA SER A 277 5.55 42.22 6.84
C SER A 277 5.59 43.03 5.54
N SER A 278 5.63 42.42 4.36
CA SER A 278 5.57 43.15 3.08
C SER A 278 4.17 43.68 2.74
N LEU A 279 3.11 42.98 3.15
CA LEU A 279 1.71 43.35 2.92
C LEU A 279 1.21 44.39 3.93
N PHE A 280 1.65 44.31 5.18
CA PHE A 280 1.22 45.21 6.26
C PHE A 280 2.26 46.26 6.65
N GLY A 281 3.50 46.14 6.16
CA GLY A 281 4.59 47.11 6.36
C GLY A 281 4.71 48.18 5.28
N LYS A 282 3.80 48.22 4.30
CA LYS A 282 3.59 49.42 3.47
C LYS A 282 2.63 50.37 4.19
N LYS A 283 3.17 51.13 5.14
CA LYS A 283 2.73 52.48 5.48
C LYS A 283 3.92 53.41 5.35
#